data_AF-A0A2V6Z955-F1
#
_entry.id   AF-A0A2V6Z955-F1
#
_cell.length_a   1.000
_cell.length_b   1.000
_cell.length_c   1.000
_cell.angle_alpha   90.00
_cell.angle_beta   90.00
_cell.angle_gamma   90.00
#
_symmetry.space_group_name_H-M   'P 1'
#
loop_
_entity.id
_entity.type
_entity.pdbx_description
1 polymer ?
#
loop_
_entity_poly.entity_id
_entity_poly.type
_entity_poly.pdbx_seq_one_letter_code
_entity_poly.pdbx_strand_id
1 'polypeptide(L)' 'AIRIGQRVRVVFKPTDGGPPVPMFTPA' A
#
# COMPACT_ATOMS: atom_id res chain seq x y z
N ALA A 1 8.70 -12.50 -4.91
CA ALA A 1 7.70 -13.37 -4.27
C ALA A 1 7.16 -12.70 -3.01
N ILE A 2 5.88 -12.90 -2.70
CA ILE A 2 5.21 -12.42 -1.48
C ILE A 2 5.37 -13.50 -0.39
N ARG A 3 5.59 -13.10 0.87
CA ARG A 3 5.79 -14.04 1.99
C ARG A 3 5.27 -13.50 3.32
N ILE A 4 4.94 -14.41 4.24
CA ILE A 4 4.56 -14.08 5.62
C ILE A 4 5.74 -13.41 6.34
N GLY A 5 5.46 -12.36 7.11
CA GLY A 5 6.48 -11.60 7.85
C GLY A 5 7.32 -10.65 6.97
N GLN A 6 6.97 -10.45 5.70
CA GLN A 6 7.62 -9.45 4.85
C GLN A 6 7.37 -8.03 5.40
N ARG A 7 8.43 -7.24 5.59
CA ARG A 7 8.29 -5.83 5.95
C ARG A 7 7.65 -5.03 4.81
N VAL A 8 6.69 -4.19 5.17
CA VAL A 8 5.98 -3.30 4.25
C VAL A 8 5.95 -1.88 4.81
N ARG A 9 5.69 -0.91 3.94
CA ARG A 9 5.39 0.48 4.30
C ARG A 9 4.05 0.90 3.69
N VAL A 10 3.38 1.84 4.33
CA VAL A 10 2.13 2.42 3.84
C VAL A 10 2.44 3.41 2.72
N VAL A 11 1.65 3.34 1.65
CA VAL A 11 1.58 4.34 0.58
C VAL A 11 0.14 4.73 0.34
N PHE A 12 -0.12 5.99 0.01
CA PHE A 12 -1.45 6.42 -0.40
C PHE A 12 -1.49 6.46 -1.92
N LYS A 13 -2.47 5.77 -2.53
CA LYS A 13 -2.71 5.83 -3.97
C LYS A 13 -3.90 6.72 -4.28
N PRO A 14 -3.85 7.51 -5.37
CA PRO A 14 -5.01 8.26 -5.84
C PRO A 14 -6.20 7.33 -6.08
N THR A 15 -7.39 7.84 -5.81
CA THR A 15 -8.64 7.25 -6.28
C THR A 15 -9.30 8.23 -7.24
N ASP A 16 -10.18 7.71 -8.10
CA ASP A 16 -10.98 8.58 -8.96
C ASP A 16 -12.20 9.09 -8.17
N GLY A 17 -12.35 10.42 -8.12
CA GLY A 17 -13.46 11.10 -7.43
C GLY A 17 -13.46 11.01 -5.89
N GLY A 18 -12.43 10.43 -5.26
CA GLY A 18 -12.39 10.19 -3.81
C GLY A 18 -11.06 10.56 -3.14
N PRO A 19 -10.99 10.44 -1.80
CA PRO A 19 -9.73 10.60 -1.09
C PRO A 19 -8.75 9.45 -1.40
N PRO A 20 -7.42 9.70 -1.35
CA PRO A 20 -6.42 8.66 -1.55
C PRO A 20 -6.57 7.50 -0.56
N VAL A 21 -6.38 6.28 -1.04
CA VAL A 21 -6.51 5.06 -0.23
C VAL A 21 -5.15 4.53 0.23
N PRO A 22 -5.02 4.10 1.50
CA PRO A 22 -3.80 3.47 1.97
C PRO A 22 -3.65 2.07 1.37
N MET A 23 -2.44 1.75 0.93
CA MET A 23 -2.01 0.42 0.50
C MET A 23 -0.64 0.09 1.09
N PHE A 24 -0.27 -1.19 1.05
CA PHE A 24 1.07 -1.64 1.43
C PHE A 24 1.95 -1.89 0.21
N THR A 25 3.21 -1.47 0.29
CA THR A 25 4.28 -1.85 -0.64
C THR A 25 5.43 -2.48 0.16
N PRO A 26 6.22 -3.40 -0.43
CA PRO A 26 7.47 -3.84 0.21
C PRO A 26 8.28 -2.64 0.70
N ALA A 27 8.82 -2.75 1.92
CA ALA A 27 9.55 -1.67 2.58
C ALA A 27 10.78 -1.23 1.78
#